data_AF-A0A835YRH8-F1
#
_entry.id   AF-A0A835YRH8-F1
#
_cell.length_a   1.000
_cell.length_b   1.000
_cell.length_c   1.000
_cell.angle_alpha   90.00
_cell.angle_beta   90.00
_cell.angle_gamma   90.00
#
_symmetry.space_group_name_H-M   'P 1'
#
loop_
_entity.id
_entity.type
_entity.pdbx_description
1 polymer ?
#
loop_
_entity_poly.entity_id
_entity_poly.type
_entity_poly.pdbx_seq_one_letter_code
_entity_poly.pdbx_strand_id
1 'polypeptide(L)'
;MVTTQCGTPAYVAPEILRHKPYGTSVDMWSIGVIIYILLGGYPPFHDENQTRLFRKIRAGSYKFHSEYWGGVSNEAKDLISRLLTVDVSKRLTAAEAVVHPWLLSKDIDLAARSLEKNLEQLKLFNARRKLRAAIKSVIAANKYARLAQVKY
;
A
#
# COMPACT_ATOMS: atom_id res chain seq x y z
N MET A 1 -17.74 9.74 -14.09
CA MET A 1 -16.69 8.71 -13.99
C MET A 1 -15.36 9.41 -13.87
N VAL A 2 -14.60 9.17 -12.79
CA VAL A 2 -13.32 9.85 -12.57
C VAL A 2 -12.23 9.06 -13.32
N THR A 3 -11.68 9.66 -14.38
CA THR A 3 -10.72 9.04 -15.33
C THR A 3 -9.26 9.37 -15.05
N THR A 4 -8.94 10.04 -13.94
CA THR A 4 -7.57 10.46 -13.66
C THR A 4 -6.85 9.42 -12.79
N GLN A 5 -5.78 8.81 -13.30
CA GLN A 5 -4.82 8.05 -12.49
C GLN A 5 -4.03 9.03 -11.59
N CYS A 6 -4.62 9.40 -10.46
CA CYS A 6 -3.95 10.16 -9.41
C CYS A 6 -3.68 9.22 -8.23
N GLY A 7 -2.42 8.88 -7.99
CA GLY A 7 -2.03 8.06 -6.84
C GLY A 7 -0.58 7.60 -6.89
N THR A 8 -0.03 7.22 -5.74
CA THR A 8 1.19 6.41 -5.72
C THR A 8 0.80 5.01 -6.22
N PRO A 9 1.37 4.47 -7.31
CA PRO A 9 0.81 3.30 -7.98
C PRO A 9 0.69 2.03 -7.11
N ALA A 10 1.43 1.98 -6.00
CA ALA A 10 1.42 0.88 -5.04
C ALA A 10 0.10 0.71 -4.26
N TYR A 11 -0.77 1.72 -4.21
CA TYR A 11 -2.06 1.66 -3.50
C TYR A 11 -3.24 1.38 -4.44
N VAL A 12 -3.01 1.37 -5.75
CA VAL A 12 -4.07 1.27 -6.76
C VAL A 12 -4.63 -0.15 -6.80
N ALA A 13 -5.95 -0.28 -6.80
CA ALA A 13 -6.65 -1.56 -6.87
C ALA A 13 -6.51 -2.25 -8.25
N PRO A 14 -6.58 -3.59 -8.33
CA PRO A 14 -6.43 -4.35 -9.57
C PRO A 14 -7.41 -3.96 -10.68
N GLU A 15 -8.66 -3.66 -10.32
CA GLU A 15 -9.73 -3.27 -11.25
C GLU A 15 -9.47 -1.93 -11.95
N ILE A 16 -8.84 -0.97 -11.26
CA ILE A 16 -8.42 0.31 -11.84
C ILE A 16 -7.35 0.07 -12.91
N LEU A 17 -6.37 -0.80 -12.61
CA LEU A 17 -5.32 -1.17 -13.58
C LEU A 17 -5.85 -2.00 -14.76
N ARG A 18 -7.04 -2.58 -14.64
CA ARG A 18 -7.73 -3.34 -15.69
C ARG A 18 -8.75 -2.48 -16.44
N HIS A 19 -8.84 -1.18 -16.16
CA HIS A 19 -9.82 -0.27 -16.75
C HIS A 19 -11.27 -0.75 -16.58
N LYS A 20 -11.57 -1.43 -15.48
CA LYS A 20 -12.94 -1.84 -15.13
C LYS A 20 -13.65 -0.71 -14.37
N PRO A 21 -14.99 -0.62 -14.46
CA PRO A 21 -15.77 0.20 -13.55
C PRO A 21 -15.44 -0.15 -12.09
N TYR A 22 -15.37 0.86 -11.24
CA TYR A 22 -14.99 0.70 -9.85
C TYR A 22 -15.90 1.53 -8.94
N GLY A 23 -16.03 1.08 -7.69
CA GLY A 23 -16.76 1.76 -6.62
C GLY A 23 -15.92 1.86 -5.36
N THR A 24 -16.55 1.94 -4.20
CA THR A 24 -15.88 2.08 -2.88
C THR A 24 -14.97 0.89 -2.51
N SER A 25 -15.06 -0.24 -3.21
CA SER A 25 -14.18 -1.40 -3.02
C SER A 25 -12.70 -1.09 -3.25
N VAL A 26 -12.36 -0.06 -4.04
CA VAL A 26 -10.97 0.36 -4.28
C VAL A 26 -10.34 0.99 -3.05
N ASP A 27 -11.15 1.62 -2.21
CA ASP A 27 -10.71 2.19 -0.93
C ASP A 27 -10.37 1.07 0.05
N MET A 28 -11.16 -0.01 0.06
CA MET A 28 -10.89 -1.19 0.88
C MET A 28 -9.56 -1.86 0.51
N TRP A 29 -9.21 -1.92 -0.78
CA TRP A 29 -7.88 -2.35 -1.21
C TRP A 29 -6.78 -1.42 -0.67
N SER A 30 -6.96 -0.11 -0.81
CA SER A 30 -6.01 0.90 -0.31
C SER A 30 -5.81 0.78 1.21
N ILE A 31 -6.88 0.54 1.96
CA ILE A 31 -6.83 0.28 3.41
C ILE A 31 -6.00 -0.97 3.70
N GLY A 32 -6.21 -2.06 2.95
CA GLY A 32 -5.39 -3.27 3.07
C GLY A 32 -3.89 -2.99 2.84
N VAL A 33 -3.55 -2.18 1.85
CA VAL A 33 -2.16 -1.75 1.58
C VAL A 33 -1.61 -0.92 2.74
N ILE A 34 -2.39 -0.01 3.31
CA ILE A 34 -1.99 0.83 4.44
C ILE A 34 -1.74 -0.02 5.69
N ILE A 35 -2.67 -0.89 6.06
CA ILE A 35 -2.52 -1.79 7.23
C ILE A 35 -1.27 -2.66 7.06
N TYR A 36 -1.03 -3.18 5.85
CA TYR A 36 0.19 -3.94 5.55
C TYR A 36 1.45 -3.12 5.84
N ILE A 37 1.51 -1.86 5.40
CA ILE A 37 2.66 -0.98 5.64
C ILE A 37 2.82 -0.65 7.12
N LEU A 38 1.72 -0.43 7.84
CA LEU A 38 1.76 -0.09 9.26
C LEU A 38 2.33 -1.24 10.11
N LEU A 39 1.94 -2.48 9.81
CA LEU A 39 2.36 -3.65 10.58
C LEU A 39 3.67 -4.24 10.10
N GLY A 40 3.93 -4.27 8.80
CA GLY A 40 5.13 -4.86 8.20
C GLY A 40 6.27 -3.86 7.97
N GLY A 41 5.99 -2.56 7.87
CA GLY A 41 6.98 -1.51 7.63
C GLY A 41 7.41 -1.32 6.16
N TYR A 42 6.82 -2.05 5.21
CA TYR A 42 7.10 -1.98 3.78
C TYR A 42 5.83 -2.28 2.95
N PRO A 43 5.74 -1.87 1.68
CA PRO A 43 4.53 -2.08 0.87
C PRO A 43 4.38 -3.55 0.43
N PRO A 44 3.15 -4.08 0.32
CA PRO A 44 2.89 -5.44 -0.14
C PRO A 44 3.31 -5.65 -1.61
N PHE A 45 3.24 -4.59 -2.42
CA PHE A 45 3.65 -4.60 -3.82
C PHE A 45 4.79 -3.60 -4.03
N HIS A 46 5.95 -4.12 -4.42
CA HIS A 46 7.11 -3.30 -4.80
C HIS A 46 7.83 -3.94 -5.98
N ASP A 47 8.22 -3.10 -6.95
CA ASP A 47 9.13 -3.43 -8.03
C ASP A 47 9.69 -2.13 -8.60
N GLU A 48 10.94 -2.14 -9.05
CA GLU A 48 11.55 -0.99 -9.73
C GLU A 48 10.97 -0.81 -11.14
N ASN A 49 10.57 -1.91 -11.77
CA ASN A 49 9.92 -1.87 -13.07
C ASN A 49 8.40 -1.77 -12.89
N GLN A 50 7.82 -0.68 -13.41
CA GLN A 50 6.40 -0.39 -13.30
C GLN A 50 5.50 -1.50 -13.88
N THR A 51 5.89 -2.11 -15.01
CA THR A 51 5.15 -3.22 -15.62
C THR A 51 5.11 -4.44 -14.71
N ARG A 52 6.23 -4.78 -14.06
CA ARG A 52 6.28 -5.87 -13.08
C ARG A 52 5.50 -5.57 -11.81
N LEU A 53 5.53 -4.31 -11.33
CA LEU A 53 4.69 -3.85 -10.22
C LEU A 53 3.20 -4.04 -10.55
N PHE A 54 2.76 -3.60 -11.72
CA PHE A 54 1.36 -3.72 -12.14
C PHE A 54 0.93 -5.18 -12.31
N ARG A 55 1.83 -6.05 -12.78
CA ARG A 55 1.58 -7.49 -12.83
C ARG A 55 1.37 -8.07 -11.43
N LYS A 56 2.20 -7.70 -10.45
CA LYS A 56 2.03 -8.12 -9.04
C LYS A 56 0.69 -7.66 -8.46
N ILE A 57 0.34 -6.39 -8.66
CA ILE A 57 -0.94 -5.82 -8.20
C ILE A 57 -2.13 -6.55 -8.84
N ARG A 58 -2.13 -6.70 -10.17
CA ARG A 58 -3.21 -7.40 -10.90
C ARG A 58 -3.38 -8.84 -10.41
N ALA A 59 -2.29 -9.52 -10.07
CA ALA A 59 -2.31 -10.88 -9.55
C ALA A 59 -2.62 -10.97 -8.04
N GLY A 60 -2.60 -9.85 -7.30
CA GLY A 60 -2.66 -9.90 -5.83
C GLY A 60 -1.48 -10.64 -5.21
N SER A 61 -0.32 -10.62 -5.87
CA SER A 61 0.86 -11.39 -5.46
C SER A 61 1.73 -10.60 -4.46
N TYR A 62 1.53 -10.86 -3.17
CA TYR A 62 2.37 -10.38 -2.06
C TYR A 62 2.67 -11.52 -1.07
N LYS A 63 3.58 -11.31 -0.11
CA LYS A 63 3.99 -12.33 0.86
C LYS A 63 4.23 -11.72 2.23
N PHE A 64 3.72 -12.37 3.28
CA PHE A 64 4.05 -12.04 4.67
C PHE A 64 5.42 -12.63 5.04
N HIS A 65 6.51 -11.94 4.72
CA HIS A 65 7.87 -12.40 5.02
C HIS A 65 8.04 -12.60 6.54
N SER A 66 8.47 -13.80 6.95
CA SER A 66 8.55 -14.22 8.36
C SER A 66 9.42 -13.30 9.22
N GLU A 67 10.44 -12.69 8.63
CA GLU A 67 11.35 -11.74 9.27
C GLU A 67 10.62 -10.51 9.88
N TYR A 68 9.52 -10.05 9.27
CA TYR A 68 8.73 -8.90 9.71
C TYR A 68 7.36 -9.30 10.26
N TRP A 69 6.81 -10.41 9.76
CA TRP A 69 5.45 -10.86 10.06
C TRP A 69 5.38 -12.01 11.06
N GLY A 70 6.51 -12.46 11.59
CA GLY A 70 6.57 -13.54 12.60
C GLY A 70 5.84 -13.19 13.90
N GLY A 71 5.96 -11.94 14.37
CA GLY A 71 5.29 -11.46 15.59
C GLY A 71 3.85 -10.96 15.39
N VAL A 72 3.45 -10.70 14.14
CA VAL A 72 2.12 -10.16 13.81
C VAL A 72 1.07 -11.29 13.87
N SER A 73 -0.09 -11.00 14.46
CA SER A 73 -1.14 -11.99 14.69
C SER A 73 -1.73 -12.53 13.38
N ASN A 74 -2.30 -13.74 13.42
CA ASN A 74 -2.90 -14.37 12.25
C ASN A 74 -4.19 -13.65 11.84
N GLU A 75 -4.90 -13.08 12.80
CA GLU A 75 -6.11 -12.28 12.60
C GLU A 75 -5.81 -11.00 11.81
N ALA A 76 -4.65 -10.36 12.06
CA ALA A 76 -4.20 -9.21 11.28
C ALA A 76 -3.93 -9.61 9.81
N LYS A 77 -3.24 -10.75 9.63
CA LYS A 77 -2.93 -11.29 8.30
C LYS A 77 -4.20 -11.69 7.56
N ASP A 78 -5.19 -12.25 8.25
CA ASP A 78 -6.51 -12.59 7.69
C ASP A 78 -7.25 -11.34 7.21
N LEU A 79 -7.34 -10.30 8.05
CA LEU A 79 -7.96 -9.02 7.67
C LEU A 79 -7.32 -8.45 6.40
N ILE A 80 -5.99 -8.36 6.38
CA ILE A 80 -5.24 -7.87 5.21
C ILE A 80 -5.53 -8.75 3.99
N SER A 81 -5.58 -10.07 4.14
CA SER A 81 -5.82 -10.99 3.03
C SER A 81 -7.19 -10.81 2.40
N ARG A 82 -8.22 -10.58 3.22
CA ARG A 82 -9.59 -10.30 2.76
C ARG A 82 -9.73 -8.91 2.14
N LEU A 83 -8.96 -7.92 2.60
CA LEU A 83 -8.92 -6.58 1.99
C LEU A 83 -8.14 -6.55 0.67
N LEU A 84 -7.05 -7.32 0.57
CA LEU A 84 -6.22 -7.46 -0.63
C LEU A 84 -6.70 -8.59 -1.55
N THR A 85 -8.02 -8.84 -1.59
CA THR A 85 -8.63 -9.81 -2.48
C THR A 85 -8.88 -9.19 -3.86
N VAL A 86 -8.40 -9.87 -4.92
CA VAL A 86 -8.47 -9.37 -6.31
C VAL A 86 -9.89 -9.37 -6.84
N ASP A 87 -10.69 -10.37 -6.47
CA ASP A 87 -12.10 -10.45 -6.82
C ASP A 87 -12.89 -9.46 -5.96
N VAL A 88 -13.42 -8.41 -6.60
CA VAL A 88 -14.16 -7.34 -5.94
C VAL A 88 -15.37 -7.87 -5.17
N SER A 89 -16.03 -8.92 -5.68
CA SER A 89 -17.22 -9.51 -5.04
C SER A 89 -16.91 -10.25 -3.74
N LYS A 90 -15.65 -10.64 -3.54
CA LYS A 90 -15.16 -11.35 -2.35
C LYS A 90 -14.33 -10.45 -1.43
N ARG A 91 -14.03 -9.24 -1.87
CA ARG A 91 -13.25 -8.28 -1.10
C ARG A 91 -14.11 -7.75 0.04
N LEU A 92 -13.52 -7.72 1.23
CA LEU A 92 -14.18 -7.24 2.44
C LEU A 92 -14.70 -5.81 2.26
N THR A 93 -15.96 -5.58 2.63
CA THR A 93 -16.57 -4.25 2.69
C THR A 93 -16.18 -3.54 3.99
N ALA A 94 -16.41 -2.23 4.08
CA ALA A 94 -16.15 -1.45 5.30
C ALA A 94 -16.96 -1.96 6.50
N ALA A 95 -18.23 -2.32 6.28
CA ALA A 95 -19.12 -2.82 7.32
C ALA A 95 -18.67 -4.19 7.86
N GLU A 96 -18.13 -5.05 7.00
CA GLU A 96 -17.54 -6.33 7.41
C GLU A 96 -16.17 -6.14 8.07
N ALA A 97 -15.39 -5.16 7.59
CA ALA A 97 -14.06 -4.87 8.14
C ALA A 97 -14.13 -4.44 9.60
N VAL A 98 -15.03 -3.51 9.94
CA VAL A 98 -15.09 -2.94 11.29
C VAL A 98 -15.46 -3.96 12.37
N VAL A 99 -16.15 -5.05 11.99
CA VAL A 99 -16.50 -6.15 12.89
C VAL A 99 -15.53 -7.34 12.80
N HIS A 100 -14.41 -7.19 12.09
CA HIS A 100 -13.42 -8.24 11.98
C HIS A 100 -12.76 -8.53 13.34
N PRO A 101 -12.50 -9.81 13.70
CA PRO A 101 -11.93 -10.18 15.01
C PRO A 101 -10.65 -9.41 15.39
N TRP A 102 -9.82 -9.09 14.41
CA TRP A 102 -8.60 -8.28 14.65
C TRP A 102 -8.91 -6.86 15.17
N LEU A 103 -9.93 -6.18 14.63
CA LEU A 103 -10.32 -4.84 15.09
C LEU A 103 -11.13 -4.88 16.39
N LEU A 104 -11.75 -6.00 16.70
CA LEU A 104 -12.47 -6.23 17.97
C LEU A 104 -11.58 -6.81 19.08
N SER A 105 -10.31 -7.12 18.77
CA SER A 105 -9.36 -7.68 19.74
C SER A 105 -9.07 -6.68 20.86
N LYS A 106 -8.88 -7.16 22.10
CA LYS A 106 -8.59 -6.31 23.25
C LYS A 106 -7.14 -5.81 23.19
N ASP A 107 -6.91 -4.55 23.54
CA ASP A 107 -5.59 -3.90 23.48
C ASP A 107 -4.48 -4.65 24.25
N ILE A 108 -4.86 -5.35 25.33
CA ILE A 108 -3.94 -6.11 26.19
C ILE A 108 -3.23 -7.23 25.40
N ASP A 109 -3.93 -7.88 24.47
CA ASP A 109 -3.38 -8.98 23.66
C ASP A 109 -2.45 -8.49 22.54
N LEU A 110 -2.60 -7.21 22.14
CA LEU A 110 -1.82 -6.56 21.09
C LEU A 110 -0.56 -5.88 21.66
N ALA A 111 -0.66 -5.27 22.84
CA ALA A 111 0.44 -4.56 23.51
C ALA A 111 1.61 -5.49 23.93
N ALA A 112 1.34 -6.79 24.11
CA ALA A 112 2.36 -7.79 24.43
C ALA A 112 3.32 -8.10 23.28
N ARG A 113 3.04 -7.63 22.06
CA ARG A 113 3.83 -7.95 20.85
C ARG A 113 4.71 -6.75 20.45
N SER A 114 6.02 -6.85 20.70
CA SER A 114 6.96 -5.80 20.24
C SER A 114 7.08 -5.81 18.71
N LEU A 115 6.87 -4.65 18.10
CA LEU A 115 7.02 -4.39 16.65
C LEU A 115 8.24 -3.50 16.36
N GLU A 116 9.24 -3.46 17.24
CA GLU A 116 10.41 -2.59 17.12
C GLU A 116 11.11 -2.71 15.75
N LYS A 117 11.36 -3.93 15.27
CA LYS A 117 11.94 -4.18 13.94
C LYS A 117 11.09 -3.61 12.80
N ASN A 118 9.76 -3.69 12.93
CA ASN A 118 8.84 -3.18 11.92
C ASN A 118 8.78 -1.65 11.95
N LEU A 119 8.94 -1.04 13.13
CA LEU A 119 9.08 0.41 13.27
C LEU A 119 10.36 0.93 12.59
N GLU A 120 11.47 0.22 12.68
CA GLU A 120 12.70 0.56 11.93
C GLU A 120 12.47 0.52 10.42
N GLN A 121 11.81 -0.53 9.92
CA GLN A 121 11.43 -0.60 8.50
C GLN A 121 10.51 0.54 8.09
N LEU A 122 9.53 0.90 8.92
CA LEU A 122 8.63 2.01 8.67
C LEU A 122 9.38 3.35 8.62
N LYS A 123 10.36 3.57 9.51
CA LYS A 123 11.25 4.74 9.48
C LYS A 123 12.04 4.77 8.16
N LEU A 124 12.62 3.65 7.74
CA LEU A 124 13.35 3.54 6.48
C LEU A 124 12.46 3.78 5.26
N PHE A 125 11.24 3.24 5.26
CA PHE A 125 10.23 3.49 4.23
C PHE A 125 9.92 4.98 4.10
N ASN A 126 9.71 5.66 5.23
CA ASN A 126 9.48 7.10 5.27
C ASN A 126 10.69 7.90 4.77
N ALA A 127 11.91 7.52 5.15
CA ALA A 127 13.14 8.14 4.69
C ALA A 127 13.32 8.02 3.17
N ARG A 128 13.14 6.80 2.62
CA ARG A 128 13.17 6.56 1.16
C ARG A 128 12.13 7.39 0.42
N ARG A 129 10.92 7.51 0.97
CA ARG A 129 9.84 8.32 0.39
C ARG A 129 10.21 9.81 0.34
N LYS A 130 10.75 10.36 1.43
CA LYS A 130 11.21 11.76 1.51
C LYS A 130 12.34 12.04 0.52
N LEU A 131 13.33 11.15 0.43
CA LEU A 131 14.45 11.28 -0.51
C LEU A 131 13.96 11.28 -1.97
N ARG A 132 13.09 10.32 -2.34
CA ARG A 132 12.51 10.27 -3.70
C ARG A 132 11.73 11.53 -4.04
N ALA A 133 10.99 12.10 -3.10
CA ALA A 133 10.28 13.36 -3.30
C ALA A 133 11.24 14.52 -3.57
N ALA A 134 12.32 14.64 -2.78
CA ALA A 134 13.33 15.68 -2.96
C ALA A 134 14.02 15.60 -4.34
N ILE A 135 14.42 14.39 -4.76
CA ILE A 135 15.04 14.17 -6.09
C ILE A 135 14.09 14.62 -7.20
N LYS A 136 12.80 14.24 -7.13
CA LYS A 136 11.80 14.65 -8.13
C LYS A 136 11.64 16.16 -8.19
N SER A 137 11.64 16.84 -7.04
CA SER A 137 11.59 18.31 -6.97
C SER A 137 12.81 18.96 -7.64
N VAL A 138 14.01 18.44 -7.42
CA VAL A 138 15.24 18.93 -8.07
C VAL A 138 15.19 18.72 -9.59
N ILE A 139 14.76 17.54 -10.06
CA ILE A 139 14.60 17.26 -11.50
C ILE A 139 13.59 18.23 -12.13
N ALA A 140 12.45 18.47 -11.46
CA ALA A 140 11.43 19.39 -11.93
C ALA A 140 11.96 20.83 -12.00
N ALA A 141 12.68 21.29 -10.98
CA ALA A 141 13.31 22.62 -10.96
C ALA A 141 14.32 22.78 -12.10
N ASN A 142 15.20 21.80 -12.32
CA ASN A 142 16.16 21.80 -13.42
C ASN A 142 15.47 21.81 -14.80
N LYS A 143 14.39 21.05 -14.96
CA LYS A 143 13.59 21.05 -16.20
C LYS A 143 12.95 22.43 -16.43
N TYR A 144 12.43 23.06 -15.39
CA TYR A 144 11.85 24.40 -15.49
C TYR A 144 12.89 25.46 -15.84
N ALA A 145 14.06 25.43 -15.19
CA ALA A 145 15.17 26.34 -15.47
C ALA A 145 15.63 26.25 -16.93
N ARG A 146 15.76 25.03 -17.48
CA ARG A 146 16.09 24.82 -18.90
C ARG A 146 15.03 25.37 -19.84
N LEU A 147 13.75 25.18 -19.53
CA LEU A 147 12.65 25.71 -20.35
C LEU A 147 12.58 27.25 -20.32
N ALA A 148 12.94 27.86 -19.20
CA ALA A 148 13.03 29.32 -19.08
C ALA A 148 14.18 29.90 -19.91
N GLN A 149 15.28 29.17 -20.08
CA GLN A 149 16.44 29.58 -20.89
C GLN A 149 16.23 29.45 -22.40
N VAL A 150 15.27 28.65 -22.87
CA VAL A 150 15.00 28.42 -24.31
C VAL A 150 14.03 29.46 -24.90
N LYS A 151 13.45 30.34 -24.07
CA LYS A 151 12.47 31.36 -24.50
C LYS A 151 13.07 32.71 -24.90
N TYR A 152 14.38 32.81 -25.08
CA TYR A 152 15.09 34.01 -25.56
C TYR A 152 16.12 33.63 -26.61
#